data_AF-A0A7G1I898-F1
#
_entry.id   AF-A0A7G1I898-F1
#
_cell.length_a   1.000
_cell.length_b   1.000
_cell.length_c   1.000
_cell.angle_alpha   90.00
_cell.angle_beta   90.00
_cell.angle_gamma   90.00
#
_symmetry.space_group_name_H-M   'P 1'
#
loop_
_entity.id
_entity.type
_entity.pdbx_description
1 polymer ?
#
loop_
_entity_poly.entity_id
_entity_poly.type
_entity_poly.pdbx_seq_one_letter_code
_entity_poly.pdbx_strand_id
1 'polypeptide(L)'
;MTKAPHLLMDSRAGYKYGDVTVLDHMAYDGLHDVFTDQPMGALTEQRNDVDKFTRAEQDEYAAQSHQKAAAAWKDGVFADEVVPVSIPQRKGDPLQFSEDEGIGPIRPPIRWAVSSRRFARTAPSPRARPRRSRTAPARSW
;
A
#
# COMPACT_ATOMS: atom_id res chain seq x y z
N MET A 1 7.55 3.02 -4.11
CA MET A 1 8.09 3.90 -3.05
C MET A 1 9.40 3.32 -2.58
N THR A 2 10.53 4.01 -2.78
CA THR A 2 11.89 3.46 -2.57
C THR A 2 12.58 3.96 -1.31
N LYS A 3 12.02 4.96 -0.63
CA LYS A 3 12.59 5.56 0.59
C LYS A 3 12.20 4.82 1.88
N ALA A 4 11.27 3.87 1.80
CA ALA A 4 10.88 3.07 2.97
C ALA A 4 12.00 2.08 3.34
N PRO A 5 12.35 1.95 4.63
CA PRO A 5 13.39 1.04 5.05
C PRO A 5 12.92 -0.41 4.96
N HIS A 6 13.89 -1.32 4.87
CA HIS A 6 13.65 -2.73 5.12
C HIS A 6 13.95 -3.05 6.59
N LEU A 7 13.14 -3.90 7.19
CA LEU A 7 13.21 -4.25 8.60
C LEU A 7 13.78 -5.64 8.80
N LEU A 8 14.70 -5.75 9.75
CA LEU A 8 15.34 -6.99 10.15
C LEU A 8 14.92 -7.33 11.60
N MET A 9 13.86 -8.11 11.74
CA MET A 9 13.21 -8.38 13.04
C MET A 9 14.07 -9.25 13.93
N ASP A 10 14.32 -8.83 15.17
CA ASP A 10 15.20 -9.49 16.15
C ASP A 10 16.71 -9.33 15.89
N SER A 11 17.10 -8.47 14.95
CA SER A 11 18.52 -8.14 14.71
C SER A 11 19.27 -7.70 15.97
N ARG A 12 18.59 -7.00 16.90
CA ARG A 12 19.21 -6.55 18.17
C ARG A 12 19.56 -7.68 19.12
N ALA A 13 18.83 -8.80 19.08
CA ALA A 13 19.12 -9.98 19.90
C ALA A 13 20.18 -10.90 19.26
N GLY A 14 20.44 -10.70 17.96
CA GLY A 14 21.40 -11.46 17.17
C GLY A 14 20.82 -12.76 16.61
N TYR A 15 21.18 -13.08 15.37
CA TYR A 15 20.86 -14.38 14.76
C TYR A 15 22.04 -15.34 14.93
N LYS A 16 21.76 -16.56 15.40
CA LYS A 16 22.81 -17.57 15.62
C LYS A 16 23.08 -18.38 14.35
N TYR A 17 22.04 -18.83 13.66
CA TYR A 17 22.11 -19.66 12.46
C TYR A 17 20.72 -19.77 11.82
N GLY A 18 20.65 -19.90 10.48
CA GLY A 18 19.42 -20.12 9.73
C GLY A 18 19.00 -18.93 8.85
N ASP A 19 17.91 -19.14 8.10
CA ASP A 19 17.37 -18.14 7.17
C ASP A 19 16.73 -16.97 7.93
N VAL A 20 17.03 -15.76 7.49
CA VAL A 20 16.46 -14.52 8.04
C VAL A 20 15.64 -13.82 6.97
N THR A 21 14.38 -13.54 7.28
CA THR A 21 13.49 -12.78 6.40
C THR A 21 13.65 -11.30 6.66
N VAL A 22 13.93 -10.55 5.60
CA VAL A 22 13.91 -9.09 5.61
C VAL A 22 12.50 -8.64 5.24
N LEU A 23 11.85 -7.89 6.13
CA LEU A 23 10.49 -7.39 5.92
C LEU A 23 10.51 -6.01 5.24
N ASP A 24 9.56 -5.76 4.35
CA ASP A 24 9.31 -4.42 3.83
C ASP A 24 8.48 -3.63 4.86
N HIS A 25 9.01 -2.49 5.34
CA HIS A 25 8.31 -1.63 6.30
C HIS A 25 6.96 -1.15 5.76
N MET A 26 6.87 -0.79 4.48
CA MET A 26 5.62 -0.30 3.88
C MET A 26 4.54 -1.36 3.89
N ALA A 27 4.92 -2.59 3.51
CA ALA A 27 4.00 -3.71 3.53
C ALA A 27 3.55 -4.01 4.96
N TYR A 28 4.49 -4.08 5.90
CA TYR A 28 4.23 -4.52 7.27
C TYR A 28 3.47 -3.48 8.12
N ASP A 29 3.84 -2.21 8.07
CA ASP A 29 3.30 -1.16 8.95
C ASP A 29 2.14 -0.39 8.32
N GLY A 30 2.16 -0.20 6.99
CA GLY A 30 1.19 0.68 6.30
C GLY A 30 0.11 -0.04 5.50
N LEU A 31 0.39 -1.23 4.96
CA LEU A 31 -0.48 -1.90 3.98
C LEU A 31 -0.95 -3.30 4.39
N HIS A 32 -0.68 -3.71 5.63
CA HIS A 32 -1.12 -4.98 6.20
C HIS A 32 -2.11 -4.72 7.32
N ASP A 33 -3.25 -5.40 7.26
CA ASP A 33 -4.23 -5.32 8.34
C ASP A 33 -3.83 -6.24 9.51
N VAL A 34 -3.73 -5.65 10.70
CA VAL A 34 -3.33 -6.36 11.92
C VAL A 34 -4.43 -7.31 12.41
N PHE A 35 -5.70 -7.04 12.10
CA PHE A 35 -6.82 -7.84 12.60
C PHE A 35 -7.09 -9.09 11.76
N THR A 36 -7.04 -8.94 10.44
CA THR A 36 -7.31 -10.03 9.48
C THR A 36 -6.04 -10.69 8.92
N ASP A 37 -4.85 -10.19 9.29
CA ASP A 37 -3.54 -10.70 8.91
C ASP A 37 -3.36 -10.85 7.39
N GLN A 38 -3.80 -9.85 6.62
CA GLN A 38 -3.75 -9.85 5.16
C GLN A 38 -3.45 -8.45 4.61
N PRO A 39 -2.94 -8.34 3.37
CA PRO A 39 -2.74 -7.04 2.74
C PRO A 39 -4.07 -6.33 2.51
N MET A 40 -4.09 -5.00 2.66
CA MET A 40 -5.28 -4.17 2.50
C MET A 40 -5.99 -4.38 1.15
N GLY A 41 -5.23 -4.67 0.09
CA GLY A 41 -5.82 -4.99 -1.22
C GLY A 41 -6.64 -6.29 -1.23
N ALA A 42 -6.20 -7.32 -0.49
CA ALA A 42 -6.98 -8.56 -0.36
C ALA A 42 -8.25 -8.34 0.47
N LEU A 43 -8.16 -7.50 1.50
CA LEU A 43 -9.31 -7.11 2.32
C LEU A 43 -10.38 -6.40 1.49
N THR A 44 -9.99 -5.47 0.62
CA THR A 44 -10.91 -4.80 -0.30
C THR A 44 -11.55 -5.79 -1.27
N GLU A 45 -10.77 -6.70 -1.86
CA GLU A 45 -11.31 -7.73 -2.76
C GLU A 45 -12.34 -8.64 -2.06
N GLN A 46 -12.06 -9.02 -0.81
CA GLN A 46 -12.99 -9.79 0.01
C GLN A 46 -14.32 -9.04 0.23
N ARG A 47 -14.25 -7.73 0.47
CA ARG A 47 -15.44 -6.91 0.63
C ARG A 47 -16.20 -6.71 -0.69
N ASN A 48 -15.49 -6.53 -1.79
CA ASN A 48 -16.07 -6.41 -3.13
C ASN A 48 -16.91 -7.64 -3.50
N ASP A 49 -16.46 -8.84 -3.12
CA ASP A 49 -17.21 -10.07 -3.36
C ASP A 49 -18.51 -10.16 -2.52
N VAL A 50 -18.57 -9.49 -1.36
CA VAL A 50 -19.78 -9.40 -0.52
C VAL A 50 -20.77 -8.39 -1.10
N ASP A 51 -20.28 -7.19 -1.43
CA ASP A 51 -21.10 -6.07 -1.92
C ASP A 51 -21.41 -6.18 -3.43
N LYS A 52 -20.85 -7.18 -4.12
CA LYS A 52 -21.09 -7.54 -5.52
C LYS A 52 -20.68 -6.48 -6.54
N PHE A 53 -19.67 -5.67 -6.23
CA PHE A 53 -19.11 -4.73 -7.19
C PHE A 53 -18.43 -5.46 -8.34
N THR A 54 -18.90 -5.20 -9.55
CA THR A 54 -18.29 -5.75 -10.75
C THR A 54 -16.97 -5.06 -11.03
N ARG A 55 -16.11 -5.73 -11.81
CA ARG A 55 -14.84 -5.14 -12.21
C ARG A 55 -15.04 -3.91 -13.11
N ALA A 56 -16.04 -3.97 -14.00
CA ALA A 56 -16.38 -2.86 -14.89
C ALA A 56 -16.77 -1.59 -14.13
N GLU A 57 -17.58 -1.71 -13.08
CA GLU A 57 -17.97 -0.57 -12.23
C GLU A 57 -16.77 0.06 -11.52
N GLN A 58 -15.85 -0.77 -11.00
CA GLN A 58 -14.64 -0.29 -10.34
C GLN A 58 -13.72 0.48 -11.31
N ASP A 59 -13.54 -0.05 -12.52
CA ASP A 59 -12.70 0.61 -13.52
C ASP A 59 -13.36 1.85 -14.11
N GLU A 60 -14.69 1.87 -14.27
CA GLU A 60 -15.44 3.07 -14.67
C GLU A 60 -15.29 4.17 -13.63
N TYR A 61 -15.44 3.84 -12.35
CA TYR A 61 -15.26 4.81 -11.26
C TYR A 61 -13.82 5.36 -11.22
N ALA A 62 -12.82 4.49 -11.37
CA ALA A 62 -11.42 4.90 -11.43
C ALA A 62 -11.15 5.85 -12.62
N ALA A 63 -11.70 5.53 -13.80
CA ALA A 63 -11.56 6.38 -14.98
C ALA A 63 -12.21 7.76 -14.78
N GLN A 64 -13.43 7.81 -14.22
CA GLN A 64 -14.11 9.06 -13.89
C GLN A 64 -13.33 9.89 -12.86
N SER A 65 -12.73 9.24 -11.85
CA SER A 65 -11.89 9.91 -10.85
C SER A 65 -10.68 10.59 -11.50
N HIS A 66 -9.96 9.90 -12.39
CA HIS A 66 -8.84 10.48 -13.11
C HIS A 66 -9.26 11.62 -14.04
N GLN A 67 -10.42 11.52 -14.71
CA GLN A 67 -10.95 12.59 -15.55
C GLN A 67 -11.27 13.86 -14.74
N LYS A 68 -11.91 13.70 -13.57
CA LYS A 68 -12.22 14.81 -12.66
C LYS A 68 -10.96 15.48 -12.14
N ALA A 69 -9.97 14.69 -11.72
CA ALA A 69 -8.69 15.21 -11.25
C ALA A 69 -7.96 15.99 -12.36
N ALA A 70 -7.94 15.45 -13.60
CA ALA A 70 -7.34 16.13 -14.74
C ALA A 70 -8.05 17.44 -15.11
N ALA A 71 -9.38 17.51 -14.98
CA ALA A 71 -10.14 18.75 -15.18
C ALA A 71 -9.81 19.78 -14.09
N ALA A 72 -9.83 19.36 -12.82
CA ALA A 72 -9.54 20.24 -11.68
C ALA A 72 -8.13 20.87 -11.75
N TRP A 73 -7.13 20.13 -12.23
CA TRP A 73 -5.79 20.68 -12.48
C TRP A 73 -5.77 21.69 -13.63
N LYS A 74 -6.51 21.45 -14.72
CA LYS A 74 -6.61 22.40 -15.84
C LYS A 74 -7.34 23.68 -15.44
N ASP A 75 -8.37 23.54 -14.61
CA ASP A 75 -9.20 24.64 -14.15
C ASP A 75 -8.56 25.40 -12.97
N GLY A 76 -7.38 24.96 -12.50
CA GLY A 76 -6.61 25.63 -11.45
C GLY A 76 -7.20 25.48 -10.05
N VAL A 77 -8.10 24.53 -9.83
CA VAL A 77 -8.78 24.32 -8.53
C VAL A 77 -7.78 24.02 -7.40
N PHE A 78 -6.68 23.35 -7.73
CA PHE A 78 -5.63 22.98 -6.78
C PHE A 78 -4.57 24.07 -6.54
N ALA A 79 -4.66 25.21 -7.25
CA ALA A 79 -3.65 26.26 -7.15
C ALA A 79 -3.54 26.86 -5.73
N ASP A 80 -4.63 26.87 -4.97
CA ASP A 80 -4.68 27.43 -3.62
C ASP A 80 -4.15 26.47 -2.54
N GLU A 81 -4.17 25.15 -2.80
CA GLU A 81 -3.76 24.13 -1.82
C GLU A 81 -2.36 23.56 -2.07
N VAL A 82 -1.85 23.65 -3.31
CA VAL A 82 -0.56 23.07 -3.68
C VAL A 82 0.57 24.07 -3.43
N VAL A 83 1.43 23.74 -2.47
CA VAL A 83 2.67 24.48 -2.22
C VAL A 83 3.80 23.88 -3.05
N PRO A 84 4.43 24.64 -3.97
CA PRO A 84 5.55 24.13 -4.76
C PRO A 84 6.72 23.69 -3.88
N VAL A 85 7.25 22.50 -4.17
CA VAL A 85 8.42 21.94 -3.49
C VAL A 85 9.66 22.15 -4.36
N SER A 86 10.63 22.89 -3.83
CA SER A 86 11.91 23.09 -4.50
C SER A 86 12.85 21.92 -4.22
N ILE A 87 13.27 21.22 -5.28
CA ILE A 87 14.19 20.08 -5.20
C ILE A 87 15.59 20.56 -5.58
N PRO A 88 16.52 20.72 -4.61
CA PRO A 88 17.86 21.18 -4.89
C PRO A 88 18.62 20.14 -5.72
N GLN A 89 19.17 20.58 -6.84
CA GLN A 89 19.99 19.74 -7.72
C GLN A 89 21.47 19.92 -7.37
N ARG A 90 22.26 18.86 -7.52
CA ARG A 90 23.72 18.90 -7.29
C ARG A 90 24.43 19.85 -8.28
N LYS A 91 23.85 20.05 -9.46
CA LYS A 91 24.29 21.02 -10.48
C LYS A 91 23.06 21.64 -11.13
N GLY A 92 23.03 22.96 -11.21
CA GLY A 92 21.93 23.72 -11.83
C GLY A 92 20.92 24.27 -10.82
N ASP A 93 19.93 24.98 -11.35
CA ASP A 93 18.89 25.60 -10.55
C ASP A 93 17.96 24.55 -9.91
N PRO A 94 17.38 24.84 -8.74
CA PRO A 94 16.43 23.94 -8.09
C PRO A 94 15.23 23.63 -8.98
N LEU A 95 14.87 22.35 -9.10
CA LEU A 95 13.69 21.93 -9.84
C LEU A 95 12.46 22.25 -8.99
N GLN A 96 11.55 23.06 -9.52
CA GLN A 96 10.26 23.33 -8.87
C GLN A 96 9.28 22.19 -9.20
N PHE A 97 8.77 21.54 -8.16
CA PHE A 97 7.74 20.51 -8.26
C PHE A 97 6.42 21.10 -7.76
N SER A 98 5.48 21.33 -8.68
CA SER A 98 4.20 22.01 -8.41
C SER A 98 2.97 21.30 -8.97
N GLU A 99 3.15 20.14 -9.59
CA GLU A 99 2.07 19.39 -10.25
C GLU A 99 2.05 17.93 -9.76
N ASP A 100 0.87 17.33 -9.69
CA ASP A 100 0.72 15.92 -9.33
C ASP A 100 1.06 14.99 -10.52
N GLU A 101 2.02 14.08 -10.30
CA GLU A 101 2.45 13.09 -11.30
C GLU A 101 1.46 11.92 -11.48
N GLY A 102 0.54 11.71 -10.53
CA GLY A 102 -0.39 10.57 -10.52
C GLY A 102 -1.46 10.62 -11.60
N ILE A 103 -1.63 11.77 -12.25
CA ILE A 103 -2.65 12.02 -13.27
C ILE A 103 -1.97 11.89 -14.64
N GLY A 104 -1.81 10.64 -15.08
CA GLY A 104 -1.28 10.35 -16.42
C GLY A 104 -2.21 10.83 -17.53
N PRO A 105 -1.72 10.96 -18.78
CA PRO A 105 -2.55 11.34 -19.92
C PRO A 105 -3.72 10.37 -20.07
N ILE A 106 -4.92 10.90 -20.30
CA ILE A 106 -6.18 10.16 -20.48
C ILE A 106 -5.97 9.15 -21.62
N ARG A 107 -5.69 7.89 -21.26
CA ARG A 107 -5.58 6.79 -22.23
C ARG A 107 -6.97 6.20 -22.46
N PRO A 108 -7.33 5.84 -23.71
CA PRO A 108 -8.60 5.22 -24.01
C PRO A 108 -8.79 3.90 -23.22
N PRO A 109 -10.04 3.46 -23.00
CA PRO A 109 -10.44 2.52 -21.94
C PRO A 109 -9.95 1.05 -22.07
N ILE A 110 -8.98 0.75 -22.94
CA ILE A 110 -8.66 -0.64 -23.30
C ILE A 110 -7.55 -1.26 -22.43
N ARG A 111 -6.87 -0.51 -21.54
CA ARG A 111 -5.72 -1.04 -20.77
C ARG A 111 -5.81 -0.96 -19.25
N TRP A 112 -7.01 -0.88 -18.67
CA TRP A 112 -7.20 -1.13 -17.23
C TRP A 112 -7.63 -2.59 -16.95
N ALA A 113 -8.26 -3.24 -17.93
CA ALA A 113 -8.80 -4.60 -17.83
C ALA A 113 -7.76 -5.71 -17.61
N VAL A 114 -6.46 -5.40 -17.73
CA VAL A 114 -5.36 -6.38 -17.59
C VAL A 114 -4.79 -6.43 -16.16
N SER A 115 -5.26 -5.57 -15.24
CA SER A 115 -4.90 -5.71 -13.83
C SER A 115 -5.73 -6.84 -13.22
N SER A 116 -5.35 -8.09 -13.46
CA SER A 116 -5.88 -9.28 -12.75
C SER A 116 -5.89 -9.04 -11.24
N ARG A 117 -6.87 -9.61 -10.49
CA ARG A 117 -6.98 -9.50 -9.02
C ARG A 117 -5.60 -9.69 -8.37
N ARG A 118 -4.93 -8.57 -8.05
CA ARG A 118 -3.50 -8.55 -7.71
C ARG A 118 -3.22 -9.24 -6.38
N PHE A 119 -4.23 -9.30 -5.51
CA PHE A 119 -4.11 -9.78 -4.14
C PHE A 119 -4.89 -11.06 -3.85
N ALA A 120 -5.68 -11.58 -4.79
CA ALA A 120 -6.51 -12.78 -4.58
C ALA A 120 -5.70 -14.09 -4.54
N ARG A 121 -4.41 -14.08 -4.90
CA ARG A 121 -3.56 -15.29 -4.98
C ARG A 121 -2.58 -15.46 -3.82
N THR A 122 -2.52 -14.53 -2.87
CA THR A 122 -1.52 -14.53 -1.79
C THR A 122 -2.20 -14.42 -0.43
N ALA A 123 -3.04 -15.38 -0.07
CA ALA A 123 -3.37 -15.61 1.33
C ALA A 123 -2.37 -16.65 1.86
N PRO A 124 -1.39 -16.29 2.71
CA PRO A 124 -0.66 -17.30 3.45
C PRO A 124 -1.63 -17.99 4.41
N SER A 125 -1.59 -19.33 4.42
CA SER A 125 -2.29 -20.15 5.42
C SER A 125 -2.02 -19.59 6.83
N PRO A 126 -3.04 -19.43 7.69
CA PRO A 126 -2.84 -18.90 9.02
C PRO A 126 -1.96 -19.89 9.79
N ARG A 127 -0.67 -19.59 9.92
CA ARG A 127 0.19 -20.28 10.88
C ARG A 127 -0.35 -19.93 12.25
N ALA A 128 -1.12 -20.86 12.81
CA ALA A 128 -1.63 -20.80 14.17
C ALA A 128 -0.50 -20.35 15.11
N ARG A 129 -0.62 -19.14 15.67
CA ARG A 129 0.21 -18.75 16.81
C ARG A 129 -0.01 -19.83 17.88
N PRO A 130 1.05 -20.45 18.43
CA PRO A 130 0.88 -21.39 19.52
C PRO A 130 0.23 -20.62 20.68
N ARG A 131 -0.97 -21.07 21.08
CA ARG A 131 -1.65 -20.61 22.29
C ARG A 131 -0.64 -20.74 23.44
N ARG A 132 -0.17 -19.62 23.99
CA ARG A 132 0.51 -19.62 25.28
C ARG A 132 -0.51 -20.16 26.30
N SER A 133 -0.32 -21.40 26.72
CA SER A 133 -1.02 -21.95 27.87
C SER A 133 -0.66 -21.08 29.08
N ARG A 134 -1.65 -20.37 29.61
CA ARG A 134 -1.58 -19.82 30.97
C ARG A 134 -1.64 -21.02 31.93
N THR A 135 -0.51 -21.56 32.31
CA THR A 135 -0.41 -22.26 33.59
C THR A 135 -0.20 -21.22 34.69
N ALA A 136 -1.13 -21.24 35.64
CA ALA A 136 -1.20 -20.37 36.81
C ALA A 136 -0.06 -20.67 37.81
N PRO A 137 0.14 -19.82 38.85
CA PRO A 137 1.37 -19.80 39.63
C PRO A 137 1.37 -20.89 40.71
N ALA A 138 2.49 -21.59 40.87
CA ALA A 138 2.75 -22.38 42.07
C ALA A 138 3.65 -21.57 43.01
N ARG A 139 3.08 -21.21 44.17
CA ARG A 139 3.80 -20.71 45.35
C ARG A 139 4.43 -21.87 46.12
N SER A 140 5.39 -21.50 46.98
CA SER A 140 6.06 -22.26 48.08
C SER A 140 7.16 -23.21 47.62
N TRP A 141 8.37 -23.21 48.18
CA TRP A 141 8.89 -22.73 49.46
C TRP A 141 10.10 -21.80 49.29
#